data_AF-A0A3Q7YRX4-F1
#
_entry.id   AF-A0A3Q7YRX4-F1
#
_cell.length_a   1.000
_cell.length_b   1.000
_cell.length_c   1.000
_cell.angle_alpha   90.00
_cell.angle_beta   90.00
_cell.angle_gamma   90.00
#
_symmetry.space_group_name_H-M   'P 1'
#
loop_
_entity.id
_entity.type
_entity.pdbx_description
1 polymer ?
#
loop_
_entity_poly.entity_id
_entity_poly.type
_entity_poly.pdbx_seq_one_letter_code
_entity_poly.pdbx_strand_id
1 'polypeptide(L)'
;LRPKDYICRDSNNECDLPEYCDGEIGQCPSDVFKKNGSPCGLSKTGISGYCFQGYCPTLSLQCEAIWGYGGSAADRQCYEQFNSKGSINGHCGRDANEHYIKCEPENVQCGTLQCKDGERQPVNDGIDQLYSRTIISIKGQEFEC
;
A
#
# COMPACT_ATOMS: atom_id res chain seq x y z
N LEU A 1 33.06 23.39 1.69
CA LEU A 1 31.60 23.31 1.51
C LEU A 1 31.31 22.91 0.07
N ARG A 2 30.23 22.16 -0.18
CA ARG A 2 29.78 21.92 -1.56
C ARG A 2 29.16 23.21 -2.11
N PRO A 3 29.20 23.46 -3.44
CA PRO A 3 28.58 24.65 -4.01
C PRO A 3 27.06 24.60 -3.85
N LYS A 4 26.42 25.77 -3.93
CA LYS A 4 24.97 25.88 -4.03
C LYS A 4 24.45 25.03 -5.21
N ASP A 5 23.27 24.46 -5.05
CA ASP A 5 22.60 23.60 -6.05
C ASP A 5 23.29 22.24 -6.28
N TYR A 6 24.24 21.86 -5.43
CA TYR A 6 24.78 20.49 -5.38
C TYR A 6 23.77 19.55 -4.70
N ILE A 7 23.31 18.50 -5.38
CA ILE A 7 22.42 17.49 -4.79
C ILE A 7 23.15 16.76 -3.66
N CYS A 8 22.67 16.92 -2.43
CA CYS A 8 23.22 16.24 -1.25
C CYS A 8 22.39 15.05 -0.79
N ARG A 9 21.13 14.97 -1.20
CA ARG A 9 20.29 13.78 -1.07
C ARG A 9 19.37 13.66 -2.28
N ASP A 10 19.38 12.50 -2.90
CA ASP A 10 18.46 12.17 -3.99
C ASP A 10 17.06 11.84 -3.44
N SER A 11 16.04 11.99 -4.30
CA SER A 11 14.70 11.50 -4.01
C SER A 11 14.66 9.97 -3.99
N ASN A 12 14.11 9.37 -2.94
CA ASN A 12 13.98 7.92 -2.83
C ASN A 12 12.81 7.34 -3.64
N ASN A 13 11.77 8.15 -3.86
CA ASN A 13 10.58 7.75 -4.59
C ASN A 13 9.85 8.97 -5.17
N GLU A 14 8.76 8.76 -5.88
CA GLU A 14 8.01 9.84 -6.54
C GLU A 14 7.35 10.85 -5.58
N CYS A 15 7.18 10.52 -4.30
CA CYS A 15 6.66 11.41 -3.26
C CYS A 15 7.74 12.16 -2.50
N ASP A 16 9.00 11.85 -2.75
CA ASP A 16 10.16 12.42 -2.08
C ASP A 16 10.84 13.48 -2.97
N LEU A 17 11.39 14.55 -2.38
CA LEU A 17 12.06 15.61 -3.14
C LEU A 17 13.57 15.53 -2.89
N PRO A 18 14.42 15.83 -3.88
CA PRO A 18 15.85 15.94 -3.63
C PRO A 18 16.19 17.22 -2.87
N GLU A 19 17.20 17.18 -2.01
CA GLU A 19 17.77 18.37 -1.36
C GLU A 19 19.11 18.77 -1.96
N TYR A 20 19.30 20.06 -1.97
CA TYR A 20 20.44 20.73 -2.56
C TYR A 20 21.18 21.52 -1.49
N CYS A 21 22.51 21.47 -1.50
CA CYS A 21 23.32 22.32 -0.64
C CYS A 21 23.01 23.80 -0.89
N ASP A 22 22.96 24.59 0.18
CA ASP A 22 22.85 26.05 0.11
C ASP A 22 24.19 26.73 -0.20
N GLY A 23 25.31 26.02 0.05
CA GLY A 23 26.67 26.52 -0.11
C GLY A 23 27.20 27.30 1.10
N GLU A 24 26.41 27.40 2.18
CA GLU A 24 26.69 28.18 3.37
C GLU A 24 27.05 27.30 4.57
N ILE A 25 26.39 26.14 4.71
CA ILE A 25 26.66 25.17 5.79
C ILE A 25 27.14 23.81 5.27
N GLY A 26 27.80 23.05 6.14
CA GLY A 26 28.37 21.74 5.80
C GLY A 26 27.35 20.58 5.82
N GLN A 27 26.12 20.83 6.24
CA GLN A 27 25.04 19.86 6.35
C GLN A 27 24.07 20.02 5.17
N CYS A 28 23.47 18.91 4.72
CA CYS A 28 22.36 18.97 3.79
C CYS A 28 21.15 19.61 4.49
N PRO A 29 20.30 20.37 3.79
CA PRO A 29 19.04 20.87 4.35
C PRO A 29 18.15 19.74 4.90
N SER A 30 17.15 20.13 5.70
CA SER A 30 16.16 19.18 6.20
C SER A 30 15.44 18.46 5.06
N ASP A 31 15.19 17.17 5.26
CA ASP A 31 14.43 16.31 4.35
C ASP A 31 13.01 16.86 4.14
N VAL A 32 12.67 17.11 2.88
CA VAL A 32 11.36 17.58 2.45
C VAL A 32 10.76 16.66 1.40
N PHE A 33 9.44 16.54 1.43
CA PHE A 33 8.69 15.68 0.53
C PHE A 33 7.50 16.39 -0.09
N LYS A 34 6.93 15.79 -1.13
CA LYS A 34 5.72 16.29 -1.77
C LYS A 34 4.58 16.37 -0.76
N LYS A 35 3.75 17.40 -0.89
CA LYS A 35 2.59 17.61 -0.02
C LYS A 35 1.70 16.36 0.03
N ASN A 36 1.24 16.01 1.24
CA ASN A 36 0.24 14.97 1.43
C ASN A 36 -0.98 15.15 0.50
N GLY A 37 -1.42 14.09 -0.14
CA GLY A 37 -2.49 14.11 -1.15
C GLY A 37 -2.04 14.37 -2.58
N SER A 38 -0.74 14.58 -2.82
CA SER A 38 -0.19 14.64 -4.18
C SER A 38 -0.35 13.26 -4.86
N PRO A 39 -0.79 13.16 -6.12
CA PRO A 39 -1.02 11.88 -6.77
C PRO A 39 0.30 11.12 -6.99
N CYS A 40 0.26 9.81 -6.83
CA CYS A 40 1.39 8.90 -6.99
C CYS A 40 0.89 7.50 -7.42
N GLY A 41 1.80 6.59 -7.77
CA GLY A 41 1.46 5.24 -8.19
C GLY A 41 0.75 5.24 -9.54
N LEU A 42 1.35 5.89 -10.54
CA LEU A 42 0.78 5.86 -11.89
C LEU A 42 0.81 4.42 -12.43
N SER A 43 -0.37 3.89 -12.67
CA SER A 43 -0.59 2.55 -13.22
C SER A 43 -1.32 2.62 -14.56
N LYS A 44 -1.47 1.48 -15.24
CA LYS A 44 -2.23 1.39 -16.50
C LYS A 44 -3.68 1.85 -16.37
N THR A 45 -4.25 1.80 -15.16
CA THR A 45 -5.64 2.19 -14.87
C THR A 45 -5.76 3.60 -14.28
N GLY A 46 -4.66 4.34 -14.16
CA GLY A 46 -4.60 5.69 -13.61
C GLY A 46 -3.82 5.77 -12.30
N ILE A 47 -4.15 6.78 -11.48
CA ILE A 47 -3.53 7.02 -10.17
C ILE A 47 -3.95 5.92 -9.20
N SER A 48 -2.98 5.22 -8.59
CA SER A 48 -3.24 4.14 -7.62
C SER A 48 -2.95 4.53 -6.17
N GLY A 49 -2.45 5.75 -5.91
CA GLY A 49 -2.13 6.21 -4.56
C GLY A 49 -2.00 7.72 -4.45
N TYR A 50 -1.83 8.17 -3.22
CA TYR A 50 -1.57 9.56 -2.89
C TYR A 50 -0.44 9.65 -1.87
N CYS A 51 0.48 10.59 -2.07
CA CYS A 51 1.61 10.80 -1.20
C CYS A 51 1.16 11.05 0.24
N PHE A 52 1.83 10.40 1.18
CA PHE A 52 1.67 10.63 2.59
C PHE A 52 3.03 10.50 3.28
N GLN A 53 3.49 11.59 3.92
CA GLN A 53 4.78 11.64 4.62
C GLN A 53 5.97 11.18 3.76
N GLY A 54 5.99 11.54 2.48
CA GLY A 54 7.07 11.19 1.54
C GLY A 54 7.01 9.78 0.96
N TYR A 55 5.97 9.01 1.26
CA TYR A 55 5.74 7.68 0.69
C TYR A 55 4.52 7.67 -0.23
N CYS A 56 4.52 6.77 -1.21
CA CYS A 56 3.34 6.44 -2.01
C CYS A 56 2.72 5.12 -1.54
N PRO A 57 1.81 5.11 -0.54
CA PRO A 57 1.12 3.90 -0.14
C PRO A 57 0.15 3.46 -1.23
N THR A 58 0.38 2.27 -1.79
CA THR A 58 -0.56 1.61 -2.71
C THR A 58 -0.84 0.19 -2.21
N LEU A 59 -2.03 -0.32 -2.51
CA LEU A 59 -2.41 -1.69 -2.12
C LEU A 59 -1.43 -2.73 -2.69
N SER A 60 -0.97 -2.53 -3.94
CA SER A 60 -0.01 -3.44 -4.56
C SER A 60 1.36 -3.41 -3.89
N LEU A 61 1.89 -2.24 -3.54
CA LEU A 61 3.15 -2.17 -2.79
C LEU A 61 3.03 -2.81 -1.41
N GLN A 62 1.86 -2.68 -0.76
CA GLN A 62 1.61 -3.36 0.51
C GLN A 62 1.55 -4.88 0.35
N CYS A 63 0.92 -5.38 -0.72
CA CYS A 63 0.90 -6.80 -1.04
C CYS A 63 2.30 -7.34 -1.38
N GLU A 64 3.08 -6.64 -2.20
CA GLU A 64 4.45 -7.04 -2.54
C GLU A 64 5.37 -7.06 -1.31
N ALA A 65 5.20 -6.10 -0.41
CA ALA A 65 5.96 -6.05 0.85
C ALA A 65 5.64 -7.21 1.80
N ILE A 66 4.41 -7.77 1.73
CA ILE A 66 3.97 -8.88 2.58
C ILE A 66 4.25 -10.23 1.92
N TRP A 67 3.94 -10.36 0.63
CA TRP A 67 3.95 -11.63 -0.12
C TRP A 67 5.16 -11.77 -1.04
N GLY A 68 6.11 -10.84 -1.00
CA GLY A 68 7.29 -10.86 -1.83
C GLY A 68 7.02 -10.41 -3.27
N TYR A 69 8.07 -10.51 -4.08
CA TYR A 69 8.07 -10.05 -5.46
C TYR A 69 6.90 -10.63 -6.27
N GLY A 70 6.19 -9.76 -6.99
CA GLY A 70 5.03 -10.14 -7.78
C GLY A 70 3.71 -10.17 -7.01
N GLY A 71 3.71 -10.13 -5.67
CA GLY A 71 2.50 -9.93 -4.88
C GLY A 71 1.83 -8.61 -5.25
N SER A 72 0.53 -8.64 -5.52
CA SER A 72 -0.21 -7.47 -5.99
C SER A 72 -1.58 -7.36 -5.34
N ALA A 73 -2.20 -6.17 -5.42
CA ALA A 73 -3.55 -5.99 -4.93
C ALA A 73 -4.51 -6.89 -5.70
N ALA A 74 -5.37 -7.61 -4.97
CA ALA A 74 -6.41 -8.42 -5.58
C ALA A 74 -7.44 -7.53 -6.30
N ASP A 75 -8.24 -8.16 -7.14
CA ASP A 75 -9.34 -7.48 -7.81
C ASP A 75 -10.40 -7.00 -6.80
N ARG A 76 -11.10 -5.91 -7.12
CA ARG A 76 -12.10 -5.29 -6.23
C ARG A 76 -13.16 -6.30 -5.77
N GLN A 77 -13.46 -7.30 -6.58
CA GLN A 77 -14.35 -8.41 -6.30
C GLN A 77 -13.95 -9.16 -5.02
N CYS A 78 -12.65 -9.37 -4.76
CA CYS A 78 -12.19 -9.99 -3.52
C CYS A 78 -12.56 -9.14 -2.30
N TYR A 79 -12.28 -7.84 -2.37
CA TYR A 79 -12.65 -6.90 -1.30
C TYR A 79 -14.16 -6.89 -1.05
N GLU A 80 -14.98 -6.83 -2.10
CA GLU A 80 -16.45 -6.87 -1.97
C GLU A 80 -16.95 -8.21 -1.41
N GLN A 81 -16.36 -9.33 -1.81
CA GLN A 81 -16.79 -10.66 -1.37
C GLN A 81 -16.45 -10.95 0.10
N PHE A 82 -15.32 -10.43 0.60
CA PHE A 82 -14.85 -10.74 1.94
C PHE A 82 -15.08 -9.59 2.92
N ASN A 83 -14.70 -8.36 2.57
CA ASN A 83 -14.73 -7.25 3.53
C ASN A 83 -16.15 -6.78 3.88
N SER A 84 -17.12 -6.94 2.96
CA SER A 84 -18.54 -6.68 3.27
C SER A 84 -19.17 -7.72 4.20
N LYS A 85 -18.53 -8.87 4.43
CA LYS A 85 -19.04 -9.90 5.35
C LYS A 85 -18.72 -9.62 6.80
N GLY A 86 -17.64 -8.89 7.10
CA GLY A 86 -17.22 -8.59 8.47
C GLY A 86 -16.91 -9.89 9.22
N SER A 87 -15.89 -10.59 8.77
CA SER A 87 -15.45 -11.88 9.31
C SER A 87 -13.93 -11.93 9.39
N ILE A 88 -13.40 -13.04 9.90
CA ILE A 88 -11.96 -13.30 9.98
C ILE A 88 -11.22 -13.19 8.62
N ASN A 89 -11.91 -13.47 7.51
CA ASN A 89 -11.31 -13.41 6.16
C ASN A 89 -11.44 -12.02 5.50
N GLY A 90 -12.13 -11.07 6.14
CA GLY A 90 -12.33 -9.74 5.59
C GLY A 90 -13.27 -8.87 6.42
N HIS A 91 -12.80 -7.70 6.84
CA HIS A 91 -13.51 -6.78 7.71
C HIS A 91 -12.92 -5.36 7.66
N CYS A 92 -13.61 -4.38 8.24
CA CYS A 92 -13.18 -2.98 8.38
C CYS A 92 -12.64 -2.69 9.80
N GLY A 93 -11.84 -3.61 10.34
CA GLY A 93 -11.40 -3.57 11.73
C GLY A 93 -12.36 -4.29 12.69
N ARG A 94 -12.17 -4.07 13.99
CA ARG A 94 -12.99 -4.64 15.07
C ARG A 94 -13.57 -3.53 15.92
N ASP A 95 -14.75 -3.77 16.48
CA ASP A 95 -15.35 -2.87 17.45
C ASP A 95 -14.72 -3.03 18.85
N ALA A 96 -15.21 -2.26 19.83
CA ALA A 96 -14.72 -2.31 21.21
C ALA A 96 -14.94 -3.67 21.91
N ASN A 97 -15.80 -4.53 21.35
CA ASN A 97 -16.08 -5.88 21.84
C ASN A 97 -15.39 -6.95 21.00
N GLU A 98 -14.40 -6.57 20.19
CA GLU A 98 -13.65 -7.45 19.28
C GLU A 98 -14.47 -8.10 18.15
N HIS A 99 -15.70 -7.65 17.89
CA HIS A 99 -16.47 -8.14 16.76
C HIS A 99 -15.99 -7.51 15.45
N TYR A 100 -15.91 -8.33 14.41
CA TYR A 100 -15.53 -7.88 13.08
C TYR A 100 -16.58 -6.92 12.49
N ILE A 101 -16.11 -5.77 12.03
CA ILE A 101 -16.95 -4.75 11.41
C ILE A 101 -17.09 -5.06 9.91
N LYS A 102 -18.33 -5.06 9.40
CA LYS A 102 -18.59 -5.14 7.96
C LYS A 102 -18.20 -3.83 7.28
N CYS A 103 -17.54 -3.91 6.14
CA CYS A 103 -17.27 -2.72 5.35
C CYS A 103 -18.49 -2.29 4.54
N GLU A 104 -18.77 -0.99 4.58
CA GLU A 104 -19.67 -0.35 3.61
C GLU A 104 -19.12 -0.46 2.18
N PRO A 105 -19.99 -0.47 1.14
CA PRO A 105 -19.56 -0.66 -0.26
C PRO A 105 -18.49 0.32 -0.75
N GLU A 106 -18.53 1.58 -0.31
CA GLU A 106 -17.51 2.60 -0.60
C GLU A 106 -16.17 2.35 0.11
N ASN A 107 -16.17 1.58 1.21
CA ASN A 107 -15.03 1.39 2.11
C ASN A 107 -14.40 -0.01 2.01
N VAL A 108 -14.89 -0.87 1.11
CA VAL A 108 -14.39 -2.27 0.99
C VAL A 108 -12.90 -2.36 0.73
N GLN A 109 -12.29 -1.39 0.05
CA GLN A 109 -10.83 -1.35 -0.21
C GLN A 109 -10.02 -0.72 0.93
N CYS A 110 -10.68 -0.21 1.96
CA CYS A 110 -10.07 0.35 3.17
C CYS A 110 -10.06 -0.64 4.35
N GLY A 111 -10.62 -1.85 4.16
CA GLY A 111 -10.63 -2.92 5.16
C GLY A 111 -9.40 -3.82 5.08
N THR A 112 -9.58 -5.11 5.43
CA THR A 112 -8.56 -6.15 5.29
C THR A 112 -7.98 -6.15 3.87
N LEU A 113 -6.65 -6.11 3.77
CA LEU A 113 -5.93 -6.17 2.50
C LEU A 113 -6.18 -7.53 1.83
N GLN A 114 -6.61 -7.50 0.58
CA GLN A 114 -6.77 -8.69 -0.26
C GLN A 114 -5.67 -8.67 -1.32
N CYS A 115 -4.89 -9.74 -1.42
CA CYS A 115 -3.76 -9.84 -2.33
C CYS A 115 -3.94 -11.03 -3.28
N LYS A 116 -3.23 -10.98 -4.40
CA LYS A 116 -3.06 -12.08 -5.33
C LYS A 116 -1.61 -12.16 -5.76
N ASP A 117 -1.25 -13.28 -6.38
CA ASP A 117 0.11 -13.57 -6.81
C ASP A 117 1.09 -13.57 -5.61
N GLY A 118 2.40 -13.58 -5.88
CA GLY A 118 3.43 -13.63 -4.85
C GLY A 118 3.64 -15.02 -4.23
N GLU A 119 4.36 -15.04 -3.12
CA GLU A 119 4.78 -16.25 -2.42
C GLU A 119 3.64 -16.91 -1.65
N ARG A 120 3.81 -18.22 -1.37
CA ARG A 120 2.80 -18.99 -0.62
C ARG A 120 2.74 -18.63 0.87
N GLN A 121 3.77 -17.97 1.38
CA GLN A 121 3.90 -17.54 2.77
C GLN A 121 4.43 -16.11 2.78
N PRO A 122 4.08 -15.30 3.80
CA PRO A 122 4.60 -13.95 3.88
C PRO A 122 6.13 -13.92 4.00
N VAL A 123 6.77 -12.93 3.39
CA VAL A 123 8.24 -12.77 3.42
C VAL A 123 8.75 -12.09 4.69
N ASN A 124 7.86 -11.43 5.44
CA ASN A 124 8.19 -10.78 6.70
C ASN A 124 7.88 -11.70 7.88
N ASP A 125 8.89 -11.99 8.70
CA ASP A 125 8.72 -12.75 9.95
C ASP A 125 7.78 -12.02 10.92
N GLY A 126 6.83 -12.75 11.53
CA GLY A 126 5.95 -12.22 12.57
C GLY A 126 4.52 -11.83 12.13
N ILE A 127 4.12 -12.15 10.89
CA ILE A 127 2.69 -12.14 10.53
C ILE A 127 2.07 -13.42 11.08
N ASP A 128 1.20 -13.27 12.09
CA ASP A 128 0.43 -14.37 12.67
C ASP A 128 -0.22 -15.23 11.56
N GLN A 129 -0.35 -16.54 11.81
CA GLN A 129 -0.75 -17.59 10.85
C GLN A 129 -2.17 -17.45 10.25
N LEU A 130 -2.79 -16.28 10.34
CA LEU A 130 -4.16 -15.99 9.96
C LEU A 130 -4.23 -15.37 8.55
N TYR A 131 -3.65 -16.07 7.57
CA TYR A 131 -3.84 -15.76 6.16
C TYR A 131 -4.49 -16.96 5.46
N SER A 132 -5.22 -16.67 4.39
CA SER A 132 -5.87 -17.68 3.56
C SER A 132 -5.68 -17.31 2.10
N ARG A 133 -5.70 -18.33 1.24
CA ARG A 133 -5.76 -18.17 -0.21
C ARG A 133 -7.01 -18.86 -0.72
N THR A 134 -7.89 -18.13 -1.37
CA THR A 134 -9.19 -18.57 -1.87
C THR A 134 -9.41 -18.08 -3.30
N ILE A 135 -9.74 -19.01 -4.21
CA ILE A 135 -10.20 -18.63 -5.55
C ILE A 135 -11.72 -18.49 -5.53
N ILE A 136 -12.22 -17.30 -5.88
CA ILE A 136 -13.65 -17.05 -6.09
C ILE A 136 -13.97 -17.09 -7.59
N SER A 137 -15.18 -17.52 -7.94
CA SER A 137 -15.66 -17.49 -9.32
C SER A 137 -16.90 -16.61 -9.45
N ILE A 138 -16.83 -15.59 -10.30
CA ILE A 138 -17.96 -14.68 -10.58
C ILE A 138 -18.20 -14.72 -12.09
N LYS A 139 -19.38 -15.20 -12.49
CA LYS A 139 -19.80 -15.32 -13.91
C LYS A 139 -18.78 -16.10 -14.77
N GLY A 140 -18.13 -17.11 -14.20
CA GLY A 140 -17.14 -17.93 -14.90
C GLY A 140 -15.73 -17.32 -14.99
N GLN A 141 -15.51 -16.12 -14.45
CA GLN A 141 -14.18 -15.57 -14.25
C GLN A 141 -13.68 -15.90 -12.84
N GLU A 142 -12.47 -16.43 -12.76
CA GLU A 142 -11.81 -16.74 -11.49
C GLU A 142 -11.00 -15.53 -11.00
N PHE A 143 -11.04 -15.29 -9.70
CA PHE A 143 -10.25 -14.27 -9.01
C PHE A 143 -9.53 -14.92 -7.85
N GLU A 144 -8.22 -14.71 -7.78
CA GLU A 144 -7.43 -15.08 -6.63
C GLU A 144 -7.57 -14.02 -5.54
N CYS A 145 -8.00 -14.50 -4.38
CA CYS A 145 -7.99 -13.86 -3.08
C CYS A 145 -7.39 -14.92 -2.10
#